data_AF-A0A6A8ABC0-F1
#
_entry.id   AF-A0A6A8ABC0-F1
#
_cell.length_a   1.000
_cell.length_b   1.000
_cell.length_c   1.000
_cell.angle_alpha   90.00
_cell.angle_beta   90.00
_cell.angle_gamma   90.00
#
_symmetry.space_group_name_H-M   'P 1'
#
loop_
_entity.id
_entity.type
_entity.pdbx_description
1 polymer ?
#
loop_
_entity_poly.entity_id
_entity_poly.type
_entity_poly.pdbx_seq_one_letter_code
_entity_poly.pdbx_strand_id
1 'polypeptide(L)'
;MFFGLFGKKNQNRAIVDRQYATLTAMAREPYFYTDLGVPDTVMGRFEMLSIVMILFFRRTRTSPRSGQEIAQEIVDAFFQDIDHSIRELGIGDQGVPKRMKKLAGMFYGRLETYATALDAKDEVALAEALRRNIYPEKQEGIPAVDGLARWMTEADADLAALDEDNISRGVAQLRKPGSEA
;
A
#
# COMPACT_ATOMS: atom_id res chain seq x y z
N MET A 1 -21.98 -27.89 -20.75
CA MET A 1 -21.84 -26.42 -20.86
C MET A 1 -20.56 -26.02 -20.15
N PHE A 2 -19.51 -25.58 -20.86
CA PHE A 2 -18.19 -25.26 -20.28
C PHE A 2 -17.62 -23.88 -20.74
N PHE A 3 -18.49 -22.91 -21.07
CA PHE A 3 -18.06 -21.59 -21.56
C PHE A 3 -18.11 -20.44 -20.53
N GLY A 4 -18.51 -20.71 -19.28
CA GLY A 4 -18.69 -19.67 -18.25
C GLY A 4 -17.45 -19.27 -17.43
N LEU A 5 -16.33 -19.99 -17.54
CA LEU A 5 -15.17 -19.80 -16.65
C LEU A 5 -14.10 -18.83 -17.21
N PHE A 6 -14.03 -18.65 -18.53
CA PHE A 6 -13.03 -17.77 -19.15
C PHE A 6 -13.38 -16.27 -19.00
N GLY A 7 -14.66 -15.90 -19.10
CA GLY A 7 -15.09 -14.51 -18.92
C GLY A 7 -14.90 -14.00 -17.48
N LYS A 8 -15.15 -14.87 -16.49
CA LYS A 8 -14.99 -14.53 -15.06
C LYS A 8 -13.53 -14.28 -14.68
N LYS A 9 -12.60 -15.08 -15.21
CA LYS A 9 -11.15 -14.84 -15.03
C LYS A 9 -10.70 -13.51 -15.67
N ASN A 10 -11.18 -13.20 -16.86
CA ASN A 10 -10.79 -11.97 -17.57
C ASN A 10 -11.36 -10.71 -16.90
N GLN A 11 -12.60 -10.78 -16.38
CA GLN A 11 -13.22 -9.68 -15.64
C GLN A 11 -12.51 -9.41 -14.31
N ASN A 12 -12.15 -10.45 -13.56
CA ASN A 12 -11.36 -10.30 -12.33
C ASN A 12 -10.02 -9.64 -12.61
N ARG A 13 -9.34 -10.02 -13.69
CA ARG A 13 -8.08 -9.39 -14.07
C ARG A 13 -8.22 -7.89 -14.32
N ALA A 14 -9.24 -7.47 -15.06
CA ALA A 14 -9.51 -6.05 -15.32
C ALA A 14 -9.89 -5.27 -14.05
N ILE A 15 -10.48 -5.92 -13.05
CA ILE A 15 -10.77 -5.35 -11.73
C ILE A 15 -9.47 -5.16 -10.94
N VAL A 16 -8.64 -6.19 -10.88
CA VAL A 16 -7.35 -6.19 -10.19
C VAL A 16 -6.41 -5.15 -10.80
N ASP A 17 -6.23 -5.14 -12.12
CA ASP A 17 -5.35 -4.19 -12.81
C ASP A 17 -5.78 -2.73 -12.55
N ARG A 18 -7.08 -2.46 -12.55
CA ARG A 18 -7.62 -1.12 -12.28
C ARG A 18 -7.41 -0.69 -10.84
N GLN A 19 -7.73 -1.56 -9.89
CA GLN A 19 -7.54 -1.27 -8.48
C GLN A 19 -6.06 -1.07 -8.17
N TYR A 20 -5.20 -1.94 -8.71
CA TYR A 20 -3.75 -1.84 -8.55
C TYR A 20 -3.18 -0.57 -9.16
N ALA A 21 -3.63 -0.17 -10.36
CA ALA A 21 -3.25 1.11 -10.96
C ALA A 21 -3.66 2.30 -10.07
N THR A 22 -4.85 2.25 -9.47
CA THR A 22 -5.34 3.29 -8.55
C THR A 22 -4.49 3.38 -7.28
N LEU A 23 -4.18 2.23 -6.66
CA LEU A 23 -3.35 2.16 -5.46
C LEU A 23 -1.91 2.64 -5.73
N THR A 24 -1.30 2.19 -6.83
CA THR A 24 0.07 2.60 -7.20
C THR A 24 0.13 4.06 -7.64
N ALA A 25 -0.94 4.63 -8.21
CA ALA A 25 -1.02 6.06 -8.50
C ALA A 25 -1.08 6.89 -7.21
N MET A 26 -1.90 6.48 -6.23
CA MET A 26 -1.95 7.13 -4.92
C MET A 26 -0.58 7.16 -4.26
N ALA A 27 0.13 6.04 -4.25
CA ALA A 27 1.48 5.97 -3.65
C ALA A 27 2.51 6.92 -4.30
N ARG A 28 2.22 7.46 -5.49
CA ARG A 28 3.07 8.40 -6.24
C ARG A 28 2.59 9.86 -6.16
N GLU A 29 1.54 10.16 -5.39
CA GLU A 29 1.04 11.53 -5.25
C GLU A 29 2.17 12.45 -4.73
N PRO A 30 2.49 13.56 -5.43
CA PRO A 30 3.67 14.40 -5.14
C PRO A 30 3.74 14.92 -3.71
N TYR A 31 2.60 15.23 -3.10
CA TYR A 31 2.50 15.79 -1.75
C TYR A 31 3.20 14.94 -0.68
N PHE A 32 3.23 13.61 -0.84
CA PHE A 32 3.96 12.74 0.08
C PHE A 32 5.46 13.08 0.13
N TYR A 33 6.03 13.44 -1.02
CA TYR A 33 7.45 13.69 -1.17
C TYR A 33 7.81 15.16 -0.93
N THR A 34 6.95 16.08 -1.37
CA THR A 34 7.22 17.53 -1.31
C THR A 34 6.87 18.14 0.04
N ASP A 35 5.73 17.76 0.61
CA ASP A 35 5.17 18.41 1.80
C ASP A 35 5.28 17.52 3.04
N LEU A 36 5.17 16.20 2.87
CA LEU A 36 5.35 15.23 3.95
C LEU A 36 6.79 14.70 4.05
N GLY A 37 7.69 15.13 3.17
CA GLY A 37 9.13 14.87 3.26
C GLY A 37 9.54 13.40 3.09
N VAL A 38 8.69 12.55 2.53
CA VAL A 38 9.05 11.17 2.20
C VAL A 38 10.22 11.21 1.20
N PRO A 39 11.35 10.51 1.46
CA PRO A 39 12.49 10.54 0.55
C PRO A 39 12.12 10.01 -0.84
N ASP A 40 12.32 10.80 -1.91
CA ASP A 40 12.11 10.35 -3.29
C ASP A 40 13.25 9.44 -3.76
N THR A 41 13.29 8.24 -3.18
CA THR A 41 14.26 7.18 -3.46
C THR A 41 13.51 5.88 -3.74
N VAL A 42 14.20 4.86 -4.27
CA VAL A 42 13.62 3.51 -4.45
C VAL A 42 13.01 2.99 -3.14
N MET A 43 13.70 3.21 -2.02
CA MET A 43 13.19 2.78 -0.72
C MET A 43 11.99 3.62 -0.27
N GLY A 44 12.02 4.94 -0.39
CA GLY A 44 10.87 5.77 -0.01
C GLY A 44 9.63 5.52 -0.86
N ARG A 45 9.79 5.24 -2.16
CA ARG A 45 8.68 4.79 -3.02
C ARG A 45 8.15 3.42 -2.60
N PHE A 46 9.02 2.49 -2.20
CA PHE A 46 8.60 1.20 -1.63
C PHE A 46 7.81 1.38 -0.33
N GLU A 47 8.22 2.31 0.55
CA GLU A 47 7.47 2.62 1.77
C GLU A 47 6.05 3.11 1.46
N MET A 48 5.91 4.06 0.53
CA MET A 48 4.59 4.58 0.16
C MET A 48 3.69 3.54 -0.50
N LEU A 49 4.24 2.72 -1.40
CA LEU A 49 3.51 1.59 -1.96
C LEU A 49 3.08 0.63 -0.85
N SER A 50 3.97 0.33 0.10
CA SER A 50 3.66 -0.55 1.23
C SER A 50 2.51 0.01 2.07
N ILE A 51 2.53 1.30 2.43
CA ILE A 51 1.45 1.94 3.20
C ILE A 51 0.10 1.81 2.49
N VAL A 52 0.05 2.16 1.21
CA VAL A 52 -1.20 2.10 0.43
C VAL A 52 -1.73 0.67 0.32
N MET A 53 -0.85 -0.31 0.09
CA MET A 53 -1.23 -1.73 0.05
C MET A 53 -1.69 -2.24 1.42
N ILE A 54 -1.04 -1.82 2.52
CA ILE A 54 -1.42 -2.17 3.88
C ILE A 54 -2.83 -1.66 4.20
N LEU A 55 -3.13 -0.39 3.89
CA LEU A 55 -4.45 0.20 4.08
C LEU A 55 -5.53 -0.57 3.29
N PHE A 56 -5.27 -0.88 2.03
CA PHE A 56 -6.19 -1.66 1.21
C PHE A 56 -6.40 -3.09 1.75
N PHE A 57 -5.33 -3.75 2.20
CA PHE A 57 -5.42 -5.09 2.77
C PHE A 57 -6.18 -5.10 4.10
N ARG A 58 -5.97 -4.09 4.95
CA ARG A 58 -6.74 -3.90 6.20
C ARG A 58 -8.23 -3.79 5.92
N ARG A 59 -8.62 -3.00 4.91
CA ARG A 59 -10.02 -2.87 4.49
C ARG A 59 -10.61 -4.18 3.99
N THR A 60 -9.87 -4.93 3.19
CA THR A 60 -10.38 -6.17 2.56
C THR A 60 -10.33 -7.39 3.47
N ARG A 61 -9.63 -7.32 4.62
CA ARG A 61 -9.64 -8.37 5.65
C ARG A 61 -11.06 -8.71 6.14
N THR A 62 -11.95 -7.73 6.19
CA THR A 62 -13.34 -7.91 6.63
C THR A 62 -14.33 -8.12 5.47
N SER A 63 -13.86 -8.06 4.22
CA SER A 63 -14.68 -8.31 3.04
C SER A 63 -15.12 -9.77 2.93
N PRO A 64 -16.20 -10.08 2.19
CA PRO A 64 -16.50 -11.44 1.74
C PRO A 64 -15.34 -12.03 0.94
N ARG A 65 -15.37 -13.35 0.75
CA ARG A 65 -14.33 -14.12 0.05
C ARG A 65 -13.88 -13.49 -1.27
N SER A 66 -14.80 -12.95 -2.07
CA SER A 66 -14.48 -12.32 -3.35
C SER A 66 -13.58 -11.07 -3.20
N GLY A 67 -13.80 -10.25 -2.16
CA GLY A 67 -12.95 -9.09 -1.87
C GLY A 67 -11.57 -9.51 -1.37
N GLN A 68 -11.50 -10.57 -0.56
CA GLN A 68 -10.23 -11.16 -0.10
C GLN A 68 -9.42 -11.75 -1.26
N GLU A 69 -10.07 -12.43 -2.21
CA GLU A 69 -9.43 -12.96 -3.42
C GLU A 69 -8.86 -11.84 -4.30
N ILE A 70 -9.60 -10.73 -4.50
CA ILE A 70 -9.10 -9.54 -5.20
C ILE A 70 -7.86 -8.96 -4.49
N ALA A 71 -7.90 -8.86 -3.16
CA ALA A 71 -6.77 -8.35 -2.39
C ALA A 71 -5.53 -9.23 -2.50
N GLN A 72 -5.69 -10.55 -2.50
CA GLN A 72 -4.57 -11.47 -2.72
C GLN A 72 -3.95 -11.29 -4.12
N GLU A 73 -4.78 -11.21 -5.17
CA GLU A 73 -4.28 -10.98 -6.53
C GLU A 73 -3.52 -9.64 -6.66
N ILE A 74 -3.97 -8.61 -5.94
CA ILE A 74 -3.29 -7.30 -5.88
C ILE A 74 -1.94 -7.38 -5.15
N VAL A 75 -1.87 -8.09 -4.01
CA VAL A 75 -0.61 -8.29 -3.27
C VAL A 75 0.38 -9.12 -4.10
N ASP A 76 -0.09 -10.13 -4.82
CA ASP A 76 0.75 -10.92 -5.72
C ASP A 76 1.30 -10.05 -6.86
N ALA A 77 0.46 -9.20 -7.47
CA ALA A 77 0.90 -8.25 -8.48
C ALA A 77 1.94 -7.25 -7.94
N PHE A 78 1.73 -6.74 -6.72
CA PHE A 78 2.68 -5.85 -6.04
C PHE A 78 4.07 -6.51 -5.87
N PHE A 79 4.12 -7.75 -5.38
CA PHE A 79 5.41 -8.43 -5.22
C PHE A 79 6.04 -8.83 -6.56
N GLN A 80 5.24 -9.13 -7.58
CA GLN A 80 5.73 -9.33 -8.94
C GLN A 80 6.39 -8.05 -9.49
N ASP A 81 5.77 -6.88 -9.30
CA ASP A 81 6.33 -5.60 -9.74
C ASP A 81 7.63 -5.26 -9.00
N ILE A 82 7.73 -5.58 -7.72
CA ILE A 82 8.99 -5.44 -6.96
C ILE A 82 10.07 -6.35 -7.54
N ASP A 83 9.75 -7.61 -7.83
CA ASP A 83 10.69 -8.57 -8.41
C ASP A 83 11.23 -8.07 -9.77
N HIS A 84 10.35 -7.55 -10.62
CA HIS A 84 10.73 -6.93 -11.89
C HIS A 84 11.61 -5.69 -11.67
N SER A 85 11.22 -4.79 -10.77
CA SER A 85 11.98 -3.58 -10.45
C SER A 85 13.40 -3.90 -9.95
N ILE A 86 13.56 -4.96 -9.14
CA ILE A 86 14.88 -5.42 -8.67
C ILE A 86 15.75 -5.87 -9.86
N ARG A 87 15.18 -6.65 -10.78
CA ARG A 87 15.91 -7.14 -11.97
C ARG A 87 16.31 -6.00 -12.90
N GLU A 88 15.42 -5.03 -13.09
CA GLU A 88 15.67 -3.83 -13.88
C GLU A 88 16.80 -2.96 -13.30
N LEU A 89 16.99 -2.98 -11.98
CA LEU A 89 18.14 -2.36 -11.31
C LEU A 89 19.46 -3.13 -11.49
N GLY A 90 19.50 -4.13 -12.37
CA GLY A 90 20.71 -4.90 -12.69
C GLY A 90 21.06 -5.98 -11.67
N ILE A 91 20.14 -6.34 -10.78
CA ILE A 91 20.36 -7.41 -9.80
C ILE A 91 20.08 -8.74 -10.49
N GLY A 92 21.13 -9.54 -10.69
CA GLY A 92 21.02 -10.85 -11.34
C GLY A 92 20.21 -11.87 -10.53
N ASP A 93 19.74 -12.92 -11.21
CA ASP A 93 18.82 -13.95 -10.69
C ASP A 93 19.20 -14.54 -9.33
N GLN A 94 20.50 -14.68 -9.06
CA GLN A 94 20.98 -15.21 -7.79
C GLN A 94 20.79 -14.25 -6.60
N GLY A 95 20.74 -12.93 -6.87
CA GLY A 95 20.58 -11.89 -5.86
C GLY A 95 19.12 -11.51 -5.58
N VAL A 96 18.21 -11.77 -6.53
CA VAL A 96 16.80 -11.41 -6.44
C VAL A 96 16.11 -12.06 -5.22
N PRO A 97 16.22 -13.38 -4.97
CA PRO A 97 15.51 -14.03 -3.86
C PRO A 97 15.87 -13.45 -2.49
N LYS A 98 17.15 -13.11 -2.28
CA LYS A 98 17.62 -12.51 -1.03
C LYS A 98 17.01 -11.13 -0.80
N ARG A 99 16.91 -10.31 -1.85
CA ARG A 99 16.32 -8.98 -1.77
C ARG A 99 14.81 -9.03 -1.63
N MET A 100 14.15 -9.90 -2.38
CA MET A 100 12.73 -10.18 -2.24
C MET A 100 12.37 -10.60 -0.82
N LYS A 101 13.14 -11.53 -0.22
CA LYS A 101 12.94 -11.94 1.18
C LYS A 101 13.08 -10.77 2.16
N LYS A 102 14.06 -9.87 1.93
CA LYS A 102 14.26 -8.67 2.76
C LYS A 102 13.06 -7.72 2.65
N LEU A 103 12.62 -7.41 1.43
CA LEU A 103 11.50 -6.49 1.20
C LEU A 103 10.16 -7.07 1.70
N ALA A 104 9.94 -8.37 1.52
CA ALA A 104 8.77 -9.05 2.09
C ALA A 104 8.78 -8.99 3.63
N GLY A 105 9.91 -9.29 4.27
CA GLY A 105 10.03 -9.16 5.74
C GLY A 105 9.80 -7.72 6.22
N MET A 106 10.29 -6.75 5.46
CA MET A 106 10.03 -5.32 5.69
C MET A 106 8.53 -5.00 5.59
N PHE A 107 7.85 -5.43 4.52
CA PHE A 107 6.43 -5.22 4.30
C PHE A 107 5.56 -5.84 5.41
N TYR A 108 5.78 -7.11 5.74
CA TYR A 108 4.96 -7.79 6.75
C TYR A 108 5.20 -7.25 8.17
N GLY A 109 6.44 -6.88 8.52
CA GLY A 109 6.71 -6.21 9.79
C GLY A 109 6.04 -4.83 9.91
N ARG A 110 5.97 -4.08 8.78
CA ARG A 110 5.22 -2.82 8.70
C ARG A 110 3.72 -3.05 8.82
N LEU A 111 3.19 -4.03 8.09
CA LEU A 111 1.78 -4.41 8.14
C LEU A 111 1.34 -4.65 9.59
N GLU A 112 2.07 -5.47 10.33
CA GLU A 112 1.76 -5.77 11.74
C GLU A 112 1.83 -4.51 12.63
N THR A 113 2.93 -3.76 12.52
CA THR A 113 3.15 -2.57 13.38
C THR A 113 2.12 -1.49 13.11
N TYR A 114 1.86 -1.16 11.84
CA TYR A 114 0.92 -0.12 11.46
C TYR A 114 -0.52 -0.55 11.74
N ALA A 115 -0.87 -1.82 11.47
CA ALA A 115 -2.19 -2.32 11.79
C ALA A 115 -2.48 -2.26 13.29
N THR A 116 -1.51 -2.58 14.14
CA THR A 116 -1.65 -2.50 15.59
C THR A 116 -1.92 -1.07 16.06
N ALA A 117 -1.17 -0.10 15.55
CA ALA A 117 -1.36 1.31 15.90
C ALA A 117 -2.71 1.85 15.41
N LEU A 118 -3.11 1.51 14.18
CA LEU A 118 -4.41 1.90 13.62
C LEU A 118 -5.59 1.27 14.37
N ASP A 119 -5.52 -0.03 14.70
CA ASP A 119 -6.56 -0.72 15.47
C ASP A 119 -6.72 -0.13 16.87
N ALA A 120 -5.62 0.31 17.49
CA ALA A 120 -5.61 1.01 18.78
C ALA A 120 -5.99 2.49 18.69
N LYS A 121 -6.13 3.04 17.47
CA LYS A 121 -6.29 4.49 17.21
C LYS A 121 -5.18 5.33 17.87
N ASP A 122 -3.97 4.78 17.91
CA ASP A 122 -2.79 5.40 18.51
C ASP A 122 -1.95 6.09 17.44
N GLU A 123 -2.31 7.34 17.13
CA GLU A 123 -1.62 8.16 16.13
C GLU A 123 -0.15 8.43 16.52
N VAL A 124 0.15 8.47 17.82
CA VAL A 124 1.53 8.67 18.33
C VAL A 124 2.39 7.44 18.01
N ALA A 125 1.90 6.24 18.34
CA ALA A 125 2.59 5.00 18.01
C ALA A 125 2.75 4.82 16.49
N LEU A 126 1.74 5.21 15.72
CA LEU A 126 1.81 5.20 14.26
C LEU A 126 2.90 6.14 13.74
N ALA A 127 2.94 7.38 14.23
CA ALA A 127 3.96 8.37 13.86
C ALA A 127 5.37 7.89 14.23
N GLU A 128 5.56 7.25 15.39
CA GLU A 128 6.84 6.65 15.78
C GLU A 128 7.29 5.51 14.85
N ALA A 129 6.35 4.63 14.46
CA ALA A 129 6.63 3.56 13.53
C ALA A 129 6.98 4.09 12.13
N LEU A 130 6.25 5.10 11.64
CA LEU A 130 6.53 5.76 10.36
C LEU A 130 7.89 6.47 10.39
N ARG A 131 8.20 7.20 11.46
CA ARG A 131 9.49 7.89 11.66
C ARG A 131 10.66 6.93 11.54
N ARG A 132 10.59 5.79 12.25
CA ARG A 132 11.64 4.76 12.23
C ARG A 132 11.85 4.15 10.84
N ASN A 133 10.80 3.99 10.06
CA ASN A 133 10.85 3.25 8.80
C ASN A 133 11.16 4.13 7.59
N ILE A 134 10.71 5.39 7.59
CA ILE A 134 10.74 6.30 6.43
C ILE A 134 11.72 7.46 6.62
N TYR A 135 11.92 7.90 7.87
CA TYR A 135 12.75 9.06 8.23
C TYR A 135 13.89 8.67 9.20
N PRO A 136 14.76 7.70 8.85
CA PRO A 136 15.78 7.21 9.77
C PRO A 136 16.86 8.26 10.10
N GLU A 137 17.05 9.27 9.24
CA GLU A 137 17.97 10.38 9.45
C GLU A 137 17.21 11.61 9.98
N LYS A 138 17.76 12.25 11.02
CA LYS A 138 17.19 13.50 11.56
C LYS A 138 17.35 14.60 10.51
N GLN A 139 16.28 14.93 9.81
CA GLN A 139 16.21 16.16 9.03
C GLN A 139 15.99 17.35 9.98
N GLU A 140 16.69 18.47 9.77
CA GLU A 140 16.40 19.72 10.46
C GLU A 140 15.04 20.26 9.99
N GLY A 141 14.04 20.24 10.87
CA GLY A 141 12.67 20.68 10.58
C GLY A 141 11.63 19.91 11.42
N ILE A 142 10.40 20.41 11.49
CA ILE A 142 9.28 19.65 12.10
C ILE A 142 9.07 18.42 11.21
N PRO A 143 9.26 17.19 11.70
CA PRO A 143 9.04 16.02 10.86
C PRO A 143 7.56 15.97 10.48
N ALA A 144 7.27 16.08 9.19
CA ALA A 144 5.91 15.95 8.65
C ALA A 144 5.35 14.51 8.75
N VAL A 145 6.02 13.65 9.53
CA VAL A 145 5.56 12.31 9.91
C VAL A 145 4.21 12.34 10.62
N ASP A 146 3.93 13.40 11.40
CA ASP A 146 2.63 13.56 12.05
C ASP A 146 1.53 13.80 10.98
N GLY A 147 1.86 14.52 9.91
CA GLY A 147 0.97 14.68 8.75
C GLY A 147 0.74 13.38 8.00
N LEU A 148 1.77 12.54 7.82
CA LEU A 148 1.62 11.22 7.22
C LEU A 148 0.82 10.24 8.10
N ALA A 149 1.04 10.27 9.43
CA ALA A 149 0.31 9.46 10.39
C ALA A 149 -1.19 9.83 10.42
N ARG A 150 -1.48 11.14 10.42
CA ARG A 150 -2.85 11.66 10.32
C ARG A 150 -3.51 11.22 9.03
N TRP A 151 -2.86 11.46 7.88
CA TRP A 151 -3.39 11.03 6.58
C TRP A 151 -3.66 9.52 6.55
N MET A 152 -2.75 8.70 7.07
CA MET A 152 -2.91 7.24 7.11
C MET A 152 -4.09 6.83 7.99
N THR A 153 -4.32 7.52 9.11
CA THR A 153 -5.45 7.28 10.02
C THR A 153 -6.78 7.66 9.36
N GLU A 154 -6.84 8.82 8.71
CA GLU A 154 -8.02 9.27 7.97
C GLU A 154 -8.33 8.36 6.78
N ALA A 155 -7.30 7.94 6.04
CA ALA A 155 -7.44 7.02 4.91
C ALA A 155 -7.92 5.62 5.34
N ASP A 156 -7.46 5.10 6.48
CA ASP A 156 -7.97 3.84 7.05
C ASP A 156 -9.46 3.94 7.37
N ALA A 157 -9.88 5.05 7.99
CA ALA A 157 -11.28 5.32 8.31
C ALA A 157 -12.16 5.48 7.06
N ASP A 158 -11.69 6.24 6.06
CA ASP A 158 -12.42 6.46 4.80
C ASP A 158 -12.56 5.15 4.02
N LEU A 159 -11.51 4.33 3.94
CA LEU A 159 -11.57 3.01 3.31
C LEU A 159 -12.54 2.09 4.06
N ALA A 160 -12.50 2.06 5.39
CA ALA A 160 -13.41 1.27 6.22
C ALA A 160 -14.88 1.61 5.98
N ALA A 161 -15.19 2.84 5.58
CA ALA A 161 -16.54 3.29 5.25
C ALA A 161 -17.01 2.92 3.83
N LEU A 162 -16.11 2.51 2.92
CA LEU A 162 -16.49 2.06 1.59
C LEU A 162 -17.36 0.81 1.65
N ASP A 163 -18.32 0.66 0.74
CA ASP A 163 -19.09 -0.57 0.61
C ASP A 163 -18.32 -1.66 -0.19
N GLU A 164 -18.86 -2.88 -0.21
CA GLU A 164 -18.28 -3.99 -0.96
C GLU A 164 -18.45 -3.84 -2.49
N ASP A 165 -19.37 -2.99 -2.97
CA ASP A 165 -19.50 -2.72 -4.41
C ASP A 165 -18.23 -2.02 -4.93
N ASN A 166 -17.69 -1.07 -4.16
CA ASN A 166 -16.45 -0.39 -4.49
C ASN A 166 -15.26 -1.37 -4.58
N ILE A 167 -15.15 -2.29 -3.63
CA ILE A 167 -14.09 -3.33 -3.62
C ILE A 167 -14.25 -4.27 -4.81
N SER A 168 -15.45 -4.84 -4.99
CA SER A 168 -15.71 -5.85 -6.03
C SER A 168 -15.58 -5.32 -7.45
N ARG A 169 -15.73 -4.00 -7.66
CA ARG A 169 -15.57 -3.34 -8.96
C ARG A 169 -14.18 -2.76 -9.20
N GLY A 170 -13.29 -2.83 -8.19
CA GLY A 170 -11.93 -2.31 -8.26
C GLY A 170 -11.87 -0.80 -8.41
N VAL A 171 -12.74 -0.09 -7.68
CA VAL A 171 -12.87 1.37 -7.71
C VAL A 171 -12.66 2.01 -6.34
N ALA A 172 -12.08 1.28 -5.39
CA ALA A 172 -11.76 1.82 -4.07
C ALA A 172 -10.67 2.90 -4.20
N GLN A 173 -10.97 4.09 -3.69
CA GLN A 173 -10.07 5.24 -3.72
C GLN A 173 -9.66 5.62 -2.30
N LEU A 174 -8.38 5.93 -2.14
CA LEU A 174 -7.90 6.57 -0.91
C LEU A 174 -8.08 8.08 -1.02
N ARG A 175 -8.27 8.73 0.13
CA ARG A 175 -8.19 10.18 0.25
C ARG A 175 -6.87 10.69 -0.31
N LYS A 176 -6.94 11.75 -1.13
CA LYS A 176 -5.75 12.44 -1.61
C LYS A 176 -5.07 13.18 -0.45
N PRO A 177 -3.73 13.11 -0.33
CA PRO A 177 -3.02 13.92 0.65
C PRO A 177 -3.12 15.41 0.30
N GLY A 178 -3.05 16.27 1.32
CA GLY A 178 -3.08 17.73 1.12
C GLY A 178 -4.44 18.32 0.76
N SER A 179 -5.50 17.50 0.63
CA SER A 179 -6.86 18.03 0.60
C SER A 179 -7.28 18.39 2.03
N GLU A 180 -7.15 19.66 2.40
CA GLU A 180 -7.81 20.18 3.59
C GLU A 180 -9.33 19.97 3.44
N ALA A 181 -9.93 19.31 4.43
CA ALA A 181 -11.37 19.32 4.66
C ALA A 181 -11.65 20.13 5.92
#